data_AF-A0A7W0YYB1-F1
#
_entry.id   AF-A0A7W0YYB1-F1
#
_cell.length_a   1.000
_cell.length_b   1.000
_cell.length_c   1.000
_cell.angle_alpha   90.00
_cell.angle_beta   90.00
_cell.angle_gamma   90.00
#
_symmetry.space_group_name_H-M   'P 1'
#
loop_
_entity.id
_entity.type
_entity.pdbx_description
1 polymer ?
#
loop_
_entity_poly.entity_id
_entity_poly.type
_entity_poly.pdbx_seq_one_letter_code
_entity_poly.pdbx_strand_id
1 'polypeptide(L)'
;MMRALRAGLMALLVVAGVLVQLVAPNEARSAPGDVLLSGHGYGHGRGLSQWGSYGYATQYGWTHRQILGHYYGGTTVSDRGTPGISVRLTALDGRAPEIWSGVDYSIGPYRIPGGHTGQISRNGDGTWKLTTRSGCGA
;
A
#
# COMPACT_ATOMS: atom_id res chain seq x y z
N MET A 1 67.84 -10.85 34.39
CA MET A 1 66.44 -11.33 34.38
C MET A 1 65.42 -10.33 33.81
N MET A 2 65.54 -9.01 34.01
CA MET A 2 64.53 -8.02 33.57
C MET A 2 64.38 -7.83 32.05
N ARG A 3 65.42 -8.09 31.25
CA ARG A 3 65.38 -7.95 29.77
C ARG A 3 64.57 -9.05 29.08
N ALA A 4 64.65 -10.29 29.57
CA ALA A 4 63.90 -11.43 29.05
C ALA A 4 62.39 -11.30 29.35
N LEU A 5 62.05 -10.74 30.52
CA LEU A 5 60.65 -10.49 30.92
C LEU A 5 59.97 -9.44 30.02
N ARG A 6 60.71 -8.38 29.65
CA ARG A 6 60.22 -7.32 28.75
C ARG A 6 60.02 -7.81 27.32
N ALA A 7 60.92 -8.67 26.82
CA ALA A 7 60.80 -9.27 25.49
C ALA A 7 59.62 -10.25 25.40
N GLY A 8 59.40 -11.07 26.44
CA GLY A 8 58.24 -11.98 26.51
C GLY A 8 56.90 -11.24 26.56
N LEU A 9 56.81 -10.16 27.35
CA LEU A 9 55.60 -9.34 27.44
C LEU A 9 55.27 -8.65 26.11
N MET A 10 56.28 -8.13 25.41
CA MET A 10 56.11 -7.53 24.07
C MET A 10 55.63 -8.56 23.05
N ALA A 11 56.20 -9.76 23.02
CA ALA A 11 55.76 -10.82 22.11
C ALA A 11 54.31 -11.22 22.38
N LEU A 12 53.92 -11.32 23.65
CA LEU A 12 52.55 -11.66 24.04
C LEU A 12 51.54 -10.58 23.63
N LEU A 13 51.89 -9.30 23.78
CA LEU A 13 51.05 -8.18 23.37
C LEU A 13 50.86 -8.11 21.85
N VAL A 14 51.91 -8.41 21.07
CA VAL A 14 51.82 -8.49 19.60
C VAL A 14 50.91 -9.63 19.17
N VAL A 15 51.06 -10.82 19.77
CA VAL A 15 50.23 -11.99 19.46
C VAL A 15 48.76 -11.73 19.85
N ALA A 16 48.51 -11.15 21.02
CA ALA A 16 47.16 -10.78 21.45
C ALA A 16 46.53 -9.74 20.50
N GLY A 17 47.30 -8.74 20.06
CA GLY A 17 46.82 -7.72 19.10
C GLY A 17 46.45 -8.32 17.74
N VAL A 18 47.22 -9.27 17.23
CA VAL A 18 46.92 -9.99 15.98
C VAL A 18 45.69 -10.89 16.12
N LEU A 19 45.55 -11.58 17.25
CA LEU A 19 44.36 -12.40 17.53
C LEU A 19 43.09 -11.56 17.62
N VAL A 20 43.14 -10.34 18.16
CA VAL A 20 41.98 -9.42 18.19
C VAL A 20 41.57 -8.99 16.79
N GLN A 21 42.52 -8.79 15.86
CA GLN A 21 42.21 -8.46 14.45
C GLN A 21 41.58 -9.64 13.69
N LEU A 22 41.95 -10.89 14.03
CA LEU A 22 41.44 -12.10 13.38
C LEU A 22 40.01 -12.48 13.81
N VAL A 23 39.57 -12.02 14.99
CA VAL A 23 38.25 -12.33 15.57
C VAL A 23 37.33 -11.10 15.61
N ALA A 24 37.80 -9.95 15.11
CA ALA A 24 36.96 -8.78 14.96
C ALA A 24 35.80 -9.10 13.99
N PRO A 25 34.54 -8.85 14.38
CA PRO A 25 33.43 -9.01 13.45
C PRO A 25 33.61 -8.04 12.29
N ASN A 26 33.45 -8.54 11.06
CA ASN A 26 33.36 -7.68 9.89
C ASN A 26 32.10 -6.83 10.03
N GLU A 27 32.25 -5.54 10.34
CA GLU A 27 31.16 -4.57 10.27
C GLU A 27 30.54 -4.66 8.87
N ALA A 28 29.28 -5.06 8.79
CA ALA A 28 28.53 -5.08 7.54
C ALA A 28 28.38 -3.63 7.07
N ARG A 29 29.32 -3.16 6.25
CA ARG A 29 29.27 -1.82 5.68
C ARG A 29 28.14 -1.81 4.67
N SER A 30 27.10 -1.01 4.92
CA SER A 30 26.09 -0.72 3.91
C SER A 30 26.81 -0.27 2.64
N ALA A 31 26.50 -0.91 1.51
CA ALA A 31 27.09 -0.53 0.23
C ALA A 31 26.87 0.98 0.02
N PRO A 32 27.93 1.79 -0.15
CA PRO A 32 27.75 3.21 -0.43
C PRO A 32 27.25 3.34 -1.88
N GLY A 33 25.99 3.70 -2.05
CA GLY A 33 25.43 4.02 -3.36
C GLY A 33 23.92 3.86 -3.43
N ASP A 34 23.28 4.74 -4.20
CA ASP A 34 21.88 4.58 -4.57
C ASP A 34 21.74 3.43 -5.57
N VAL A 35 20.76 2.54 -5.34
CA VAL A 35 20.39 1.50 -6.30
C VAL A 35 19.20 2.00 -7.10
N LEU A 36 19.43 2.31 -8.38
CA LEU A 36 18.35 2.63 -9.31
C LEU A 36 17.65 1.34 -9.77
N LEU A 37 16.37 1.21 -9.41
CA LEU A 37 15.50 0.15 -9.91
C LEU A 37 14.66 0.70 -11.07
N SER A 38 14.86 0.15 -12.27
CA SER A 38 14.02 0.44 -13.43
C SER A 38 13.12 -0.75 -13.73
N GLY A 39 11.83 -0.49 -13.92
CA GLY A 39 10.82 -1.50 -14.19
C GLY A 39 9.61 -0.87 -14.89
N HIS A 40 8.69 -1.73 -15.33
CA HIS A 40 7.47 -1.32 -16.02
C HIS A 40 6.24 -1.92 -15.33
N GLY A 41 5.10 -1.28 -15.53
CA GLY A 41 3.82 -1.69 -14.95
C GLY A 41 3.57 -1.12 -13.55
N TYR A 42 2.31 -1.04 -13.17
CA TYR A 42 1.86 -0.58 -11.86
C TYR A 42 0.81 -1.55 -11.31
N GLY A 43 1.19 -2.32 -10.29
CA GLY A 43 0.34 -3.32 -9.65
C GLY A 43 0.96 -4.72 -9.62
N HIS A 44 0.22 -5.69 -9.09
CA HIS A 44 0.69 -7.06 -8.88
C HIS A 44 0.69 -7.94 -10.15
N GLY A 45 0.30 -7.39 -11.31
CA GLY A 45 0.39 -8.08 -12.60
C GLY A 45 -0.50 -9.31 -12.76
N ARG A 46 -1.62 -9.41 -12.03
CA ARG A 46 -2.55 -10.54 -12.12
C ARG A 46 -3.97 -10.06 -12.42
N GLY A 47 -4.67 -10.80 -13.28
CA GLY A 47 -6.03 -10.47 -13.69
C GLY A 47 -6.07 -9.30 -14.67
N LEU A 48 -7.08 -8.45 -14.50
CA LEU A 48 -7.39 -7.38 -15.45
C LEU A 48 -6.48 -6.15 -15.28
N SER A 49 -5.81 -5.76 -16.35
CA SER A 49 -5.13 -4.46 -16.43
C SER A 49 -6.15 -3.35 -16.68
N GLN A 50 -6.22 -2.37 -15.79
CA GLN A 50 -7.13 -1.24 -15.91
C GLN A 50 -6.81 -0.39 -17.15
N TRP A 51 -5.53 -0.05 -17.33
CA TRP A 51 -5.06 0.70 -18.50
C TRP A 51 -5.21 -0.09 -19.80
N GLY A 52 -4.93 -1.40 -19.78
CA GLY A 52 -5.14 -2.23 -20.96
C GLY A 52 -6.61 -2.35 -21.34
N SER A 53 -7.50 -2.48 -20.36
CA SER A 53 -8.96 -2.50 -20.58
C SER A 53 -9.47 -1.18 -21.15
N TYR A 54 -8.98 -0.05 -20.63
CA TYR A 54 -9.28 1.27 -21.19
C TYR A 54 -8.82 1.38 -22.65
N GLY A 55 -7.61 0.92 -22.98
CA GLY A 55 -7.10 0.87 -24.35
C GLY A 55 -7.97 0.00 -25.27
N TYR A 56 -8.30 -1.22 -24.85
CA TYR A 56 -9.19 -2.10 -25.60
C TYR A 56 -10.56 -1.47 -25.87
N ALA A 57 -11.15 -0.82 -24.87
CA ALA A 57 -12.43 -0.15 -25.02
C ALA A 57 -12.37 1.07 -25.96
N THR A 58 -11.35 1.93 -25.79
CA THR A 58 -11.31 3.23 -26.47
C THR A 58 -10.65 3.20 -27.85
N GLN A 59 -9.64 2.36 -28.04
CA GLN A 59 -8.88 2.30 -29.30
C GLN A 59 -9.40 1.20 -30.23
N TYR A 60 -9.88 0.10 -29.65
CA TYR A 60 -10.31 -1.09 -30.40
C TYR A 60 -11.81 -1.37 -30.30
N GLY A 61 -12.55 -0.58 -29.52
CA GLY A 61 -14.01 -0.72 -29.40
C GLY A 61 -14.47 -2.02 -28.73
N TRP A 62 -13.60 -2.66 -27.94
CA TRP A 62 -13.95 -3.94 -27.32
C TRP A 62 -15.06 -3.77 -26.28
N THR A 63 -16.02 -4.70 -26.32
CA THR A 63 -17.04 -4.84 -25.28
C THR A 63 -16.42 -5.34 -23.97
N HIS A 64 -17.11 -5.08 -22.85
CA HIS A 64 -16.67 -5.61 -21.55
C HIS A 64 -16.53 -7.14 -21.57
N ARG A 65 -17.37 -7.87 -22.33
CA ARG A 65 -17.29 -9.33 -22.46
C ARG A 65 -16.00 -9.79 -23.13
N GLN A 66 -15.58 -9.11 -24.19
CA GLN A 66 -14.31 -9.41 -24.88
C GLN A 66 -13.11 -9.12 -23.99
N ILE A 67 -13.13 -7.97 -23.30
CA ILE A 67 -12.07 -7.59 -22.35
C ILE A 67 -11.95 -8.64 -21.24
N LEU A 68 -13.07 -9.00 -20.60
CA LEU A 68 -13.07 -10.01 -19.54
C LEU A 68 -12.62 -11.38 -20.05
N GLY A 69 -13.08 -11.81 -21.23
CA GLY A 69 -12.66 -13.07 -21.84
C GLY A 69 -11.15 -13.12 -22.14
N HIS A 70 -10.54 -11.98 -22.48
CA HIS A 70 -9.11 -11.88 -22.71
C HIS A 70 -8.29 -11.98 -21.41
N TYR A 71 -8.70 -11.30 -20.33
CA TYR A 71 -7.97 -11.33 -19.06
C TYR A 71 -8.27 -12.55 -18.19
N TYR A 72 -9.43 -13.17 -18.35
CA TYR A 72 -9.92 -14.28 -17.54
C TYR A 72 -10.33 -15.47 -18.42
N GLY A 73 -9.36 -16.01 -19.17
CA GLY A 73 -9.57 -17.19 -20.02
C GLY A 73 -10.11 -18.41 -19.24
N GLY A 74 -10.93 -19.23 -19.89
CA GLY A 74 -11.57 -20.38 -19.25
C GLY A 74 -12.75 -20.04 -18.33
N THR A 75 -13.16 -18.76 -18.25
CA THR A 75 -14.36 -18.33 -17.53
C THR A 75 -15.49 -17.97 -18.49
N THR A 76 -16.72 -17.88 -17.96
CA THR A 76 -17.89 -17.39 -18.70
C THR A 76 -18.52 -16.21 -17.97
N VAL A 77 -18.86 -15.17 -18.74
CA VAL A 77 -19.55 -14.00 -18.18
C VAL A 77 -21.03 -14.36 -18.00
N SER A 78 -21.53 -14.22 -16.76
CA SER A 78 -22.94 -14.42 -16.43
C SER A 78 -23.50 -13.23 -15.65
N ASP A 79 -24.81 -13.03 -15.76
CA ASP A 79 -25.54 -12.03 -14.98
C ASP A 79 -25.85 -12.60 -13.58
N ARG A 80 -25.65 -11.80 -12.53
CA ARG A 80 -25.91 -12.16 -11.13
C ARG A 80 -26.98 -11.27 -10.50
N GLY A 81 -27.66 -10.45 -11.30
CA GLY A 81 -28.50 -9.35 -10.85
C GLY A 81 -27.67 -8.23 -10.23
N THR A 82 -28.29 -7.49 -9.31
CA THR A 82 -27.67 -6.39 -8.56
C THR A 82 -27.57 -6.73 -7.07
N PRO A 83 -26.74 -7.72 -6.68
CA PRO A 83 -26.52 -7.99 -5.26
C PRO A 83 -25.83 -6.76 -4.63
N GLY A 84 -26.21 -6.44 -3.39
CA GLY A 84 -25.50 -5.41 -2.63
C GLY A 84 -24.05 -5.85 -2.40
N ILE A 85 -23.09 -5.13 -2.97
CA ILE A 85 -21.66 -5.33 -2.72
C ILE A 85 -21.23 -4.28 -1.69
N SER A 86 -20.87 -4.75 -0.50
CA SER A 86 -20.33 -3.89 0.55
C SER A 86 -18.80 -3.91 0.51
N VAL A 87 -18.19 -2.73 0.45
CA VAL A 87 -16.73 -2.56 0.52
C VAL A 87 -16.37 -1.96 1.88
N ARG A 88 -15.48 -2.63 2.61
CA ARG A 88 -14.91 -2.09 3.84
C ARG A 88 -13.68 -1.25 3.51
N LEU A 89 -13.72 0.02 3.89
CA LEU A 89 -12.56 0.92 3.81
C LEU A 89 -11.72 0.77 5.07
N THR A 90 -10.80 -0.21 5.08
CA THR A 90 -9.99 -0.55 6.26
C THR A 90 -9.14 0.62 6.78
N ALA A 91 -8.70 1.51 5.89
CA ALA A 91 -7.99 2.73 6.26
C ALA A 91 -8.82 3.69 7.15
N LEU A 92 -10.15 3.52 7.15
CA LEU A 92 -11.10 4.30 7.95
C LEU A 92 -11.64 3.52 9.15
N ASP A 93 -11.09 2.34 9.46
CA ASP A 93 -11.51 1.59 10.64
C ASP A 93 -11.29 2.42 11.91
N GLY A 94 -12.31 2.47 12.77
CA GLY A 94 -12.28 3.28 14.00
C GLY A 94 -12.43 4.80 13.78
N ARG A 95 -12.61 5.26 12.53
CA ARG A 95 -12.84 6.67 12.18
C ARG A 95 -14.23 6.84 11.58
N ALA A 96 -14.82 8.02 11.78
CA ALA A 96 -16.06 8.38 11.10
C ALA A 96 -15.73 8.79 9.65
N PRO A 97 -16.17 8.04 8.63
CA PRO A 97 -15.91 8.41 7.24
C PRO A 97 -16.55 9.75 6.89
N GLU A 98 -15.79 10.56 6.15
CA GLU A 98 -16.24 11.82 5.56
C GLU A 98 -16.26 11.68 4.04
N ILE A 99 -17.38 12.09 3.45
CA ILE A 99 -17.62 12.02 2.01
C ILE A 99 -17.89 13.43 1.53
N TRP A 100 -17.14 13.90 0.54
CA TRP A 100 -17.36 15.20 -0.12
C TRP A 100 -17.49 15.02 -1.62
N SER A 101 -18.32 15.86 -2.24
CA SER A 101 -18.48 15.92 -3.70
C SER A 101 -18.75 17.37 -4.12
N GLY A 102 -18.20 17.77 -5.28
CA GLY A 102 -18.52 19.04 -5.92
C GLY A 102 -19.93 19.10 -6.50
N VAL A 103 -20.60 17.95 -6.64
CA VAL A 103 -21.97 17.81 -7.13
C VAL A 103 -22.85 17.11 -6.09
N ASP A 104 -24.17 17.25 -6.23
CA ASP A 104 -25.14 16.56 -5.37
C ASP A 104 -24.89 15.04 -5.31
N TYR A 105 -25.01 14.49 -4.12
CA TYR A 105 -24.83 13.06 -3.86
C TYR A 105 -25.76 12.59 -2.74
N SER A 106 -25.79 11.28 -2.47
CA SER A 106 -26.65 10.70 -1.44
C SER A 106 -25.90 9.77 -0.51
N ILE A 107 -26.26 9.80 0.77
CA ILE A 107 -25.87 8.83 1.78
C ILE A 107 -27.13 8.13 2.27
N GLY A 108 -27.32 6.87 1.84
CA GLY A 108 -28.59 6.17 2.06
C GLY A 108 -29.77 6.98 1.49
N PRO A 109 -30.83 7.25 2.26
CA PRO A 109 -31.98 8.03 1.80
C PRO A 109 -31.73 9.56 1.81
N TYR A 110 -30.59 10.03 2.31
CA TYR A 110 -30.34 11.46 2.51
C TYR A 110 -29.60 12.07 1.31
N ARG A 111 -30.17 13.10 0.69
CA ARG A 111 -29.53 13.90 -0.36
C ARG A 111 -28.67 14.99 0.27
N ILE A 112 -27.42 15.09 -0.19
CA ILE A 112 -26.45 16.10 0.22
C ILE A 112 -26.14 17.00 -0.99
N PRO A 113 -26.32 18.32 -0.88
CA PRO A 113 -26.00 19.23 -1.97
C PRO A 113 -24.51 19.23 -2.29
N GLY A 114 -24.16 19.51 -3.54
CA GLY A 114 -22.78 19.72 -3.96
C GLY A 114 -22.06 20.76 -3.10
N GLY A 115 -20.76 20.55 -2.90
CA GLY A 115 -19.92 21.41 -2.07
C GLY A 115 -20.08 21.18 -0.56
N HIS A 116 -20.88 20.20 -0.14
CA HIS A 116 -21.01 19.81 1.27
C HIS A 116 -20.27 18.50 1.54
N THR A 117 -19.83 18.32 2.79
CA THR A 117 -19.31 17.07 3.34
C THR A 117 -20.39 16.41 4.19
N GLY A 118 -20.53 15.10 4.06
CA GLY A 118 -21.37 14.24 4.87
C GLY A 118 -20.48 13.30 5.68
N GLN A 119 -20.62 13.31 7.00
CA GLN A 119 -19.91 12.44 7.92
C GLN A 119 -20.88 11.44 8.54
N ILE A 120 -20.51 10.17 8.52
CA ILE A 120 -21.30 9.08 9.10
C ILE A 120 -20.59 8.58 10.35
N SER A 121 -21.24 8.64 11.51
CA SER A 121 -20.72 8.05 12.75
C SER A 121 -21.71 7.05 13.33
N ARG A 122 -21.19 6.00 13.96
CA ARG A 122 -22.00 5.00 14.65
C ARG A 122 -22.21 5.44 16.10
N ASN A 123 -23.46 5.53 16.53
CA ASN A 123 -23.81 5.80 17.91
C ASN A 123 -23.61 4.52 18.77
N GLY A 124 -23.47 4.69 20.09
CA GLY A 124 -23.28 3.58 21.03
C GLY A 124 -24.48 2.62 21.12
N ASP A 125 -25.67 3.08 20.72
CA ASP A 125 -26.92 2.31 20.66
C ASP A 125 -27.08 1.49 19.37
N GLY A 126 -26.09 1.54 18.47
CA GLY A 126 -26.12 0.84 17.19
C GLY A 126 -26.82 1.59 16.06
N THR A 127 -27.36 2.79 16.31
CA THR A 127 -27.86 3.69 15.26
C THR A 127 -26.73 4.44 14.56
N TRP A 128 -27.04 5.06 13.43
CA TRP A 128 -26.10 5.89 12.68
C TRP A 128 -26.51 7.36 12.74
N LYS A 129 -25.52 8.23 12.91
CA LYS A 129 -25.69 9.68 12.82
C LYS A 129 -25.03 10.18 11.54
N LEU A 130 -25.79 10.95 10.77
CA LEU A 130 -25.29 11.72 9.63
C LEU A 130 -25.14 13.18 10.04
N THR A 131 -23.96 13.74 9.84
CA THR A 131 -23.68 15.18 10.04
C THR A 131 -23.27 15.78 8.71
N THR A 132 -23.81 16.95 8.35
CA THR A 132 -23.46 17.66 7.12
C THR A 132 -22.81 19.00 7.41
N ARG A 133 -21.83 19.39 6.60
CA ARG A 133 -21.11 20.66 6.70
C ARG A 133 -20.84 21.21 5.29
N SER A 134 -20.83 22.53 5.11
CA SER A 134 -20.33 23.15 3.88
C SER A 134 -18.79 23.04 3.76
N GLY A 135 -18.30 22.88 2.52
CA GLY A 135 -16.87 22.70 2.22
C GLY A 135 -16.38 21.27 2.33
N CYS A 136 -15.12 21.05 1.96
CA CYS A 136 -14.40 19.80 2.23
C CYS A 136 -14.02 19.73 3.72
N GLY A 137 -14.15 18.55 4.32
CA GLY A 137 -13.82 18.28 5.73
C GLY A 137 -12.43 18.79 6.14
N ALA A 138 -12.27 19.07 7.43
CA ALA A 138 -11.05 19.59 8.06
C ALA A 138 -10.19 18.46 8.63
#